data_AF-A0A8T4G9C7-F1
#
_entry.id   AF-A0A8T4G9C7-F1
#
_cell.length_a   1.000
_cell.length_b   1.000
_cell.length_c   1.000
_cell.angle_alpha   90.00
_cell.angle_beta   90.00
_cell.angle_gamma   90.00
#
_symmetry.space_group_name_H-M   'P 1'
#
loop_
_entity.id
_entity.type
_entity.pdbx_description
1 polymer ?
#
loop_
_entity_poly.entity_id
_entity_poly.type
_entity_poly.pdbx_seq_one_letter_code
_entity_poly.pdbx_strand_id
1 'polypeptide(L)'
;MVIACFAVGMGAALTPVGEPLSTIAIRKLGADFFYLLNLLGHYIIPGVVVLGALAAYRVGRGDVGSIEIPAYAESLRTVVVRAVRVYVFIAALELLGSGCAPLIVWYISKVPPEALYWINTISAFLDNATLTAAEISPALTEFQVKSAIMGLIISGGMLIPGNIPNIVAAARMRITMTEWAKIGVPLGAMIMAVYFALMYIAGV
;
A
#
# COMPACT_ATOMS: atom_id res chain seq x y z
N MET A 1 -12.81 -7.82 8.42
CA MET A 1 -12.39 -7.45 7.05
C MET A 1 -11.33 -6.35 7.06
N VAL A 2 -11.64 -5.13 7.52
CA VAL A 2 -10.70 -3.97 7.50
C VAL A 2 -9.30 -4.31 8.04
N ILE A 3 -9.19 -4.92 9.22
CA ILE A 3 -7.89 -5.30 9.84
C ILE A 3 -7.12 -6.31 8.96
N ALA A 4 -7.82 -7.27 8.37
CA ALA A 4 -7.22 -8.25 7.47
C ALA A 4 -6.75 -7.58 6.17
N CYS A 5 -7.49 -6.60 5.64
CA CYS A 5 -7.08 -5.83 4.46
C CYS A 5 -5.84 -4.98 4.71
N PHE A 6 -5.69 -4.43 5.93
CA PHE A 6 -4.42 -3.79 6.32
C PHE A 6 -3.25 -4.77 6.29
N ALA A 7 -3.40 -5.97 6.87
CA ALA A 7 -2.36 -6.99 6.84
C ALA A 7 -2.01 -7.41 5.40
N VAL A 8 -3.02 -7.62 4.55
CA VAL A 8 -2.84 -7.97 3.14
C VAL A 8 -2.16 -6.84 2.36
N GLY A 9 -2.61 -5.59 2.53
CA GLY A 9 -2.02 -4.42 1.84
C GLY A 9 -0.56 -4.20 2.22
N MET A 10 -0.24 -4.23 3.52
CA MET A 10 1.15 -4.12 3.98
C MET A 10 2.03 -5.26 3.44
N GLY A 11 1.54 -6.51 3.49
CA GLY A 11 2.30 -7.66 2.97
C GLY A 11 2.47 -7.64 1.45
N ALA A 12 1.45 -7.21 0.70
CA ALA A 12 1.48 -7.11 -0.76
C ALA A 12 2.55 -6.13 -1.24
N ALA A 13 2.85 -5.09 -0.48
CA ALA A 13 3.86 -4.10 -0.84
C ALA A 13 5.31 -4.61 -0.80
N LEU A 14 5.58 -5.77 -0.17
CA LEU A 14 6.93 -6.30 -0.01
C LEU A 14 7.56 -6.84 -1.29
N THR A 15 6.75 -7.19 -2.29
CA THR A 15 7.24 -7.75 -3.55
C THR A 15 6.49 -7.14 -4.73
N PRO A 16 7.14 -6.90 -5.88
CA PRO A 16 6.53 -6.20 -7.02
C PRO A 16 5.33 -6.92 -7.65
N VAL A 17 5.05 -8.16 -7.25
CA VAL A 17 3.90 -8.95 -7.70
C VAL A 17 2.65 -8.70 -6.84
N GLY A 18 2.81 -8.19 -5.61
CA GLY A 18 1.71 -8.09 -4.66
C GLY A 18 0.74 -6.95 -4.97
N GLU A 19 1.25 -5.74 -5.25
CA GLU A 19 0.40 -4.59 -5.65
C GLU A 19 1.13 -3.58 -6.55
N PRO A 20 0.41 -2.73 -7.31
CA PRO A 20 1.03 -1.80 -8.26
C PRO A 20 2.02 -0.81 -7.64
N LEU A 21 1.80 -0.37 -6.38
CA LEU A 21 2.75 0.48 -5.65
C LEU A 21 4.16 -0.13 -5.65
N SER A 22 4.25 -1.41 -5.29
CA SER A 22 5.53 -2.11 -5.18
C SER A 22 6.21 -2.31 -6.54
N THR A 23 5.42 -2.58 -7.59
CA THR A 23 5.90 -2.66 -8.98
C THR A 23 6.49 -1.33 -9.43
N ILE A 24 5.77 -0.23 -9.20
CA ILE A 24 6.16 1.11 -9.65
C ILE A 24 7.39 1.60 -8.90
N ALA A 25 7.45 1.39 -7.58
CA ALA A 25 8.60 1.77 -6.76
C ALA A 25 9.89 1.10 -7.26
N ILE A 26 9.85 -0.22 -7.49
CA ILE A 26 11.02 -0.97 -7.99
C ILE A 26 11.42 -0.49 -9.38
N ARG A 27 10.44 -0.30 -10.28
CA ARG A 27 10.69 0.18 -11.64
C ARG A 27 11.31 1.57 -11.66
N LYS A 28 10.80 2.49 -10.83
CA LYS A 28 11.29 3.86 -10.74
C LYS A 28 12.69 3.96 -10.13
N LEU A 29 12.98 3.14 -9.14
CA LEU A 29 14.28 3.10 -8.48
C LEU A 29 15.30 2.28 -9.28
N GLY A 30 14.88 1.54 -10.31
CA GLY A 30 15.75 0.62 -11.05
C GLY A 30 16.30 -0.49 -10.17
N ALA A 31 15.54 -0.91 -9.16
CA ALA A 31 15.99 -1.82 -8.11
C ALA A 31 15.66 -3.29 -8.41
N ASP A 32 16.25 -4.21 -7.65
CA ASP A 32 15.99 -5.64 -7.76
C ASP A 32 14.63 -6.04 -7.15
N PHE A 33 14.15 -7.23 -7.54
CA PHE A 33 12.88 -7.79 -7.07
C PHE A 33 12.72 -7.80 -5.54
N PHE A 34 13.80 -8.08 -4.81
CA PHE A 34 13.81 -8.19 -3.35
C PHE A 34 14.13 -6.88 -2.62
N TYR A 35 14.28 -5.76 -3.34
CA TYR A 35 14.67 -4.49 -2.74
C TYR A 35 13.71 -4.06 -1.62
N LEU A 36 12.40 -4.05 -1.88
CA LEU A 36 11.40 -3.64 -0.88
C LEU A 36 11.32 -4.62 0.29
N LEU A 37 11.54 -5.91 0.04
CA LEU A 37 11.61 -6.92 1.11
C LEU A 37 12.79 -6.63 2.04
N ASN A 38 13.95 -6.29 1.50
CA ASN A 38 15.13 -5.98 2.30
C ASN A 38 15.00 -4.63 3.02
N LEU A 39 14.39 -3.63 2.35
CA LEU A 39 14.22 -2.28 2.89
C LEU A 39 13.15 -2.22 4.00
N LEU A 40 12.02 -2.92 3.82
CA LEU A 40 10.83 -2.77 4.65
C LEU A 40 10.44 -4.04 5.41
N GLY A 41 10.99 -5.19 5.06
CA GLY A 41 10.59 -6.48 5.60
C GLY A 41 10.70 -6.57 7.12
N HIS A 42 11.76 -5.97 7.71
CA HIS A 42 11.94 -5.94 9.16
C HIS A 42 10.79 -5.24 9.89
N TYR A 43 10.17 -4.23 9.26
CA TYR A 43 9.05 -3.48 9.82
C TYR A 43 7.71 -4.16 9.51
N ILE A 44 7.50 -4.49 8.24
CA ILE A 44 6.19 -4.95 7.75
C ILE A 44 5.88 -6.36 8.22
N ILE A 45 6.85 -7.29 8.24
CA ILE A 45 6.57 -8.70 8.59
C ILE A 45 6.00 -8.82 10.02
N PRO A 46 6.62 -8.22 11.07
CA PRO A 46 6.03 -8.19 12.40
C PRO A 46 4.65 -7.53 12.42
N GLY A 47 4.47 -6.42 11.72
CA GLY A 47 3.18 -5.73 11.63
C GLY A 47 2.08 -6.59 11.03
N VAL A 48 2.37 -7.30 9.94
CA VAL A 48 1.43 -8.23 9.28
C VAL A 48 1.06 -9.37 10.23
N VAL A 49 2.02 -9.94 10.97
CA VAL A 49 1.75 -10.98 11.97
C VAL A 49 0.84 -10.46 13.08
N VAL A 50 1.12 -9.27 13.63
CA VAL A 50 0.30 -8.65 14.69
C VAL A 50 -1.13 -8.37 14.19
N LEU A 51 -1.29 -7.77 13.02
CA LEU A 51 -2.61 -7.48 12.47
C LEU A 51 -3.36 -8.76 12.08
N GLY A 52 -2.65 -9.77 11.57
CA GLY A 52 -3.22 -11.08 11.28
C GLY A 52 -3.74 -11.77 12.54
N ALA A 53 -2.94 -11.78 13.61
CA ALA A 53 -3.36 -12.30 14.91
C ALA A 53 -4.55 -11.53 15.50
N LEU A 54 -4.54 -10.20 15.41
CA LEU A 54 -5.65 -9.35 15.85
C LEU A 54 -6.94 -9.63 15.06
N ALA A 55 -6.82 -9.82 13.75
CA ALA A 55 -7.94 -10.18 12.89
C ALA A 55 -8.50 -11.57 13.27
N ALA A 56 -7.63 -12.57 13.45
CA ALA A 56 -8.02 -13.91 13.85
C ALA A 56 -8.72 -13.94 15.22
N TYR A 57 -8.16 -13.22 16.21
CA TYR A 57 -8.76 -13.10 17.54
C TYR A 57 -10.16 -12.46 17.51
N ARG A 58 -10.36 -11.47 16.64
CA ARG A 58 -11.65 -10.78 16.50
C ARG A 58 -12.69 -11.62 15.75
N VAL A 59 -12.25 -12.46 14.80
CA VAL A 59 -13.10 -13.38 14.02
C VAL A 59 -13.47 -14.63 14.81
N GLY A 60 -12.58 -15.17 15.66
CA GLY A 60 -12.84 -16.34 16.51
C GLY A 60 -13.95 -16.16 17.55
N ARG A 61 -14.60 -14.99 17.59
CA ARG A 61 -15.77 -14.68 18.43
C ARG A 61 -17.09 -14.62 17.65
N GLY A 62 -17.08 -14.90 16.35
CA GLY A 62 -18.25 -14.89 15.48
C GLY A 62 -18.46 -16.23 14.77
N ASP A 63 -19.71 -16.48 14.36
CA ASP A 63 -20.09 -17.71 13.66
C ASP A 63 -19.49 -17.71 12.24
N VAL A 64 -18.74 -18.76 11.90
CA VAL A 64 -18.08 -18.89 10.60
C VAL A 64 -19.06 -19.57 9.65
N GLY A 65 -19.99 -18.78 9.10
CA GLY A 65 -20.86 -19.25 8.03
C GLY A 65 -20.03 -19.78 6.87
N SER A 66 -20.38 -20.96 6.35
CA SER A 66 -19.73 -21.57 5.19
C SER A 66 -19.82 -20.64 3.98
N ILE A 67 -18.69 -20.11 3.54
CA ILE A 67 -18.60 -19.33 2.30
C ILE A 67 -18.40 -20.34 1.17
N GLU A 68 -19.43 -20.54 0.35
CA GLU A 68 -19.23 -21.19 -0.95
C GLU A 68 -18.29 -20.32 -1.78
N ILE A 69 -17.09 -20.84 -2.03
CA ILE A 69 -16.14 -20.23 -2.96
C ILE A 69 -16.64 -20.58 -4.36
N PRO A 70 -17.18 -19.63 -5.14
CA PRO A 70 -17.60 -19.94 -6.50
C PRO A 70 -16.37 -20.41 -7.28
N ALA A 71 -16.50 -21.55 -7.97
CA ALA A 71 -15.45 -22.09 -8.82
C ALA A 71 -15.04 -21.05 -9.86
N TYR A 72 -13.86 -20.47 -9.67
CA TYR A 72 -13.32 -19.43 -10.54
C TYR A 72 -12.67 -20.07 -11.76
N ALA A 73 -13.46 -20.36 -12.79
CA ALA A 73 -12.95 -20.76 -14.09
C ALA A 73 -12.74 -19.51 -14.96
N GLU A 74 -11.53 -18.96 -14.94
CA GLU A 74 -11.16 -17.82 -15.78
C GLU A 74 -10.77 -18.33 -17.18
N SER A 75 -11.37 -17.74 -18.23
CA SER A 75 -10.97 -18.08 -19.61
C SER A 75 -9.61 -17.44 -19.96
N LEU A 76 -8.79 -18.09 -20.79
CA LEU A 76 -7.53 -17.52 -21.28
C LEU A 76 -7.70 -16.14 -21.90
N ARG A 77 -8.82 -15.89 -22.60
CA ARG A 77 -9.14 -14.58 -23.18
C ARG A 77 -9.30 -13.52 -22.09
N THR A 78 -9.93 -13.85 -20.98
CA THR A 78 -10.10 -12.96 -19.83
C THR A 78 -8.75 -12.62 -19.20
N VAL A 79 -7.88 -13.62 -19.03
CA VAL A 79 -6.52 -13.45 -18.49
C VAL A 79 -5.70 -12.50 -19.36
N VAL A 80 -5.70 -12.71 -20.68
CA VAL A 80 -4.95 -11.86 -21.62
C VAL A 80 -5.47 -10.42 -21.61
N VAL A 81 -6.79 -10.20 -21.67
CA VAL A 81 -7.37 -8.85 -21.64
C VAL A 81 -7.03 -8.13 -20.33
N ARG A 82 -7.04 -8.85 -19.20
CA ARG A 82 -6.68 -8.29 -17.90
C ARG A 82 -5.20 -7.93 -17.84
N ALA A 83 -4.31 -8.80 -18.33
CA ALA A 83 -2.88 -8.51 -18.40
C ALA A 83 -2.59 -7.26 -19.23
N VAL A 84 -3.24 -7.10 -20.39
CA VAL A 84 -3.11 -5.89 -21.23
C VAL A 84 -3.60 -4.65 -20.49
N ARG A 85 -4.74 -4.71 -19.78
CA ARG A 85 -5.24 -3.57 -18.99
C ARG A 85 -4.29 -3.17 -17.88
N VAL A 86 -3.71 -4.14 -17.17
CA VAL A 86 -2.70 -3.89 -16.12
C VAL A 86 -1.44 -3.26 -16.73
N TYR A 87 -0.97 -3.74 -17.88
CA TYR A 87 0.16 -3.15 -18.58
C TYR A 87 -0.10 -1.70 -18.98
N VAL A 88 -1.24 -1.41 -19.62
CA VAL A 88 -1.62 -0.03 -20.00
C VAL A 88 -1.72 0.88 -18.79
N PHE A 89 -2.28 0.38 -17.68
CA PHE A 89 -2.36 1.12 -16.43
C PHE A 89 -0.98 1.45 -15.86
N ILE A 90 -0.07 0.48 -15.77
CA ILE A 90 1.31 0.70 -15.30
C ILE A 90 2.06 1.66 -16.22
N ALA A 91 1.89 1.54 -17.54
CA ALA A 91 2.50 2.44 -18.51
C ALA A 91 1.98 3.89 -18.37
N ALA A 92 0.68 4.07 -18.14
CA ALA A 92 0.09 5.38 -17.87
C ALA A 92 0.62 6.00 -16.58
N LEU A 93 0.75 5.21 -15.50
CA LEU A 93 1.32 5.68 -14.24
C LEU A 93 2.81 6.01 -14.36
N GLU A 94 3.58 5.24 -15.13
CA GLU A 94 4.96 5.60 -15.42
C GLU A 94 5.07 6.94 -16.18
N LEU A 95 4.21 7.14 -17.19
CA LEU A 95 4.15 8.40 -17.93
C LEU A 95 3.72 9.58 -17.05
N LEU A 96 2.76 9.36 -16.14
CA LEU A 96 2.39 10.34 -15.12
C LEU A 96 3.60 10.69 -14.25
N GLY A 97 4.35 9.67 -13.80
CA GLY A 97 5.52 9.85 -12.97
C GLY A 97 6.68 10.58 -13.65
N SER A 98 6.84 10.43 -14.96
CA SER A 98 7.80 11.22 -15.74
C SER A 98 7.29 12.65 -15.99
N GLY A 99 5.97 12.82 -16.22
CA GLY A 99 5.33 14.14 -16.32
C GLY A 99 5.41 14.96 -15.02
N CYS A 100 5.43 14.29 -13.86
CA CYS A 100 5.61 14.92 -12.55
C CYS A 100 7.08 15.16 -12.16
N ALA A 101 8.07 14.85 -13.01
CA ALA A 101 9.49 15.01 -12.67
C ALA A 101 9.87 16.43 -12.16
N PRO A 102 9.34 17.54 -12.70
CA PRO A 102 9.61 18.88 -12.15
C PRO A 102 9.10 19.04 -10.71
N LEU A 103 7.92 18.49 -10.40
CA LEU A 103 7.35 18.52 -9.04
C LEU A 103 8.27 17.79 -8.06
N ILE A 104 8.80 16.63 -8.45
CA ILE A 104 9.67 15.81 -7.61
C ILE A 104 10.97 16.55 -7.30
N VAL A 105 11.66 17.02 -8.34
CA VAL A 105 13.00 17.61 -8.19
C VAL A 105 12.93 18.96 -7.48
N TRP A 106 11.91 19.77 -7.74
CA TRP A 106 11.83 21.11 -7.15
C TRP A 106 11.26 21.12 -5.73
N TYR A 107 10.34 20.20 -5.42
CA TYR A 107 9.63 20.17 -4.14
C TYR A 107 9.97 18.92 -3.32
N ILE A 108 9.60 17.73 -3.78
CA ILE A 108 9.68 16.48 -2.98
C ILE A 108 11.12 16.18 -2.51
N SER A 109 12.13 16.40 -3.35
CA SER A 109 13.54 16.14 -3.01
C SER A 109 14.05 16.94 -1.81
N LYS A 110 13.46 18.11 -1.56
CA LYS A 110 13.83 19.02 -0.46
C LYS A 110 13.01 18.78 0.81
N VAL A 111 11.98 17.94 0.73
CA VAL A 111 11.13 17.62 1.88
C VAL A 111 11.87 16.64 2.78
N PRO A 112 11.95 16.92 4.09
CA PRO A 112 12.59 16.01 5.03
C PRO A 112 11.80 14.68 5.11
N PRO A 113 12.47 13.55 5.37
CA PRO A 113 11.86 12.22 5.45
C PRO A 113 10.62 12.15 6.35
N GLU A 114 10.67 12.85 7.50
CA GLU A 114 9.59 12.93 8.49
C GLU A 114 8.33 13.54 7.89
N ALA A 115 8.50 14.61 7.12
CA ALA A 115 7.39 15.28 6.47
C ALA A 115 6.84 14.43 5.32
N LEU A 116 7.68 13.74 4.55
CA LEU A 116 7.21 12.80 3.53
C LEU A 116 6.33 11.71 4.12
N TYR A 117 6.74 11.16 5.27
CA TYR A 117 5.97 10.13 5.98
C TYR A 117 4.54 10.60 6.30
N TRP A 118 4.38 11.82 6.84
CA TRP A 118 3.07 12.35 7.25
C TRP A 118 2.27 12.95 6.11
N ILE A 119 2.90 13.62 5.15
CA ILE A 119 2.23 14.16 3.94
C ILE A 119 1.54 13.01 3.18
N ASN A 120 2.15 11.83 3.20
CA ASN A 120 1.61 10.65 2.54
C ASN A 120 0.34 10.09 3.20
N THR A 121 -0.15 10.71 4.28
CA THR A 121 -1.53 10.55 4.77
C THR A 121 -2.57 10.92 3.68
N ILE A 122 -2.19 11.73 2.69
CA ILE A 122 -3.01 12.02 1.51
C ILE A 122 -3.37 10.73 0.74
N SER A 123 -2.54 9.68 0.83
CA SER A 123 -2.82 8.37 0.27
C SER A 123 -4.01 7.66 0.90
N ALA A 124 -4.59 8.17 1.99
CA ALA A 124 -5.88 7.70 2.44
C ALA A 124 -6.98 8.06 1.42
N PHE A 125 -6.90 9.25 0.83
CA PHE A 125 -7.90 9.74 -0.12
C PHE A 125 -7.55 9.43 -1.58
N LEU A 126 -6.26 9.35 -1.90
CA LEU A 126 -5.74 9.05 -3.23
C LEU A 126 -5.14 7.65 -3.29
N ASP A 127 -5.14 7.05 -4.47
CA ASP A 127 -4.54 5.74 -4.70
C ASP A 127 -3.01 5.77 -4.49
N ASN A 128 -2.51 4.84 -3.67
CA ASN A 128 -1.10 4.79 -3.26
C ASN A 128 -0.13 4.56 -4.43
N ALA A 129 -0.53 3.81 -5.46
CA ALA A 129 0.29 3.55 -6.63
C ALA A 129 0.45 4.81 -7.49
N THR A 130 -0.59 5.64 -7.54
CA THR A 130 -0.57 6.95 -8.20
C THR A 130 0.39 7.91 -7.49
N LEU A 131 0.35 7.99 -6.16
CA LEU A 131 1.29 8.83 -5.39
C LEU A 131 2.72 8.29 -5.47
N THR A 132 2.90 6.97 -5.44
CA THR A 132 4.22 6.34 -5.67
C THR A 132 4.79 6.75 -7.03
N ALA A 133 3.95 6.73 -8.06
CA ALA A 133 4.34 7.19 -9.38
C ALA A 133 4.64 8.70 -9.39
N ALA A 134 3.96 9.52 -8.60
CA ALA A 134 4.19 10.97 -8.57
C ALA A 134 5.39 11.39 -7.69
N GLU A 135 5.75 10.64 -6.66
CA GLU A 135 6.69 11.07 -5.61
C GLU A 135 8.02 10.32 -5.64
N ILE A 136 8.02 9.02 -5.91
CA ILE A 136 9.24 8.21 -5.84
C ILE A 136 10.15 8.52 -7.04
N SER A 137 11.45 8.61 -6.78
CA SER A 137 12.48 8.89 -7.78
C SER A 137 13.87 8.48 -7.27
N PRO A 138 14.82 8.10 -8.16
CA PRO A 138 16.21 7.86 -7.79
C PRO A 138 16.93 9.06 -7.17
N ALA A 139 16.38 10.27 -7.30
CA ALA A 139 16.93 11.48 -6.68
C ALA A 139 16.71 11.54 -5.16
N LEU A 140 15.85 10.67 -4.61
CA LEU A 140 15.58 10.60 -3.17
C LEU A 140 16.64 9.76 -2.47
N THR A 141 16.98 10.15 -1.24
CA THR A 141 17.80 9.31 -0.37
C THR A 141 17.05 8.04 0.02
N GLU A 142 17.77 6.97 0.35
CA GLU A 142 17.16 5.70 0.77
C GLU A 142 16.22 5.88 1.97
N PHE A 143 16.56 6.76 2.91
CA PHE A 143 15.72 7.04 4.07
C PHE A 143 14.46 7.84 3.71
N GLN A 144 14.51 8.75 2.72
CA GLN A 144 13.32 9.41 2.16
C GLN A 144 12.42 8.40 1.44
N VAL A 145 12.99 7.49 0.64
CA VAL A 145 12.26 6.42 -0.04
C VAL A 145 11.56 5.51 0.97
N LYS A 146 12.30 5.03 1.98
CA LYS A 146 11.77 4.21 3.07
C LYS A 146 10.58 4.90 3.76
N SER A 147 10.73 6.18 4.08
CA SER A 147 9.72 6.96 4.78
C SER A 147 8.49 7.24 3.93
N ALA A 148 8.68 7.61 2.67
CA ALA A 148 7.59 7.84 1.72
C ALA A 148 6.78 6.56 1.51
N ILE A 149 7.44 5.43 1.21
CA ILE A 149 6.76 4.16 0.95
C ILE A 149 6.04 3.65 2.21
N MET A 150 6.64 3.74 3.40
CA MET A 150 5.96 3.37 4.64
C MET A 150 4.70 4.21 4.89
N GLY A 151 4.77 5.53 4.65
CA GLY A 151 3.61 6.42 4.75
C GLY A 151 2.50 6.02 3.76
N LEU A 152 2.85 5.76 2.50
CA LEU A 152 1.89 5.36 1.45
C LEU A 152 1.23 4.01 1.75
N ILE A 153 1.98 3.02 2.23
CA ILE A 153 1.45 1.69 2.57
C ILE A 153 0.46 1.79 3.72
N ILE A 154 0.84 2.44 4.82
CA ILE A 154 0.01 2.50 6.03
C ILE A 154 -1.22 3.38 5.78
N SER A 155 -1.01 4.57 5.21
CA SER A 155 -2.11 5.49 4.92
C SER A 155 -3.07 4.94 3.87
N GLY A 156 -2.58 4.23 2.85
CA GLY A 156 -3.42 3.59 1.84
C GLY A 156 -4.42 2.59 2.45
N GLY A 157 -4.15 2.06 3.63
CA GLY A 157 -5.06 1.20 4.37
C GLY A 157 -6.28 1.91 4.99
N MET A 158 -6.20 3.23 5.22
CA MET A 158 -7.17 3.95 6.06
C MET A 158 -8.57 4.06 5.45
N LEU A 159 -8.66 4.23 4.12
CA LEU A 159 -9.93 4.33 3.39
C LEU A 159 -9.93 3.37 2.19
N ILE A 160 -11.12 3.14 1.64
CA ILE A 160 -11.33 2.20 0.52
C ILE A 160 -10.48 2.53 -0.72
N PRO A 161 -10.42 3.79 -1.22
CA PRO A 161 -9.71 4.08 -2.47
C PRO A 161 -8.18 4.06 -2.33
N GLY A 162 -7.63 3.99 -1.11
CA GLY A 162 -6.20 4.14 -0.89
C GLY A 162 -5.34 3.00 -1.46
N ASN A 163 -5.90 1.79 -1.60
CA ASN A 163 -5.22 0.66 -2.25
C ASN A 163 -6.18 -0.38 -2.85
N ILE A 164 -5.68 -1.23 -3.75
CA ILE A 164 -6.48 -2.24 -4.46
C ILE A 164 -7.11 -3.29 -3.51
N PRO A 165 -6.38 -3.89 -2.54
CA PRO A 165 -6.98 -4.84 -1.61
C PRO A 165 -8.24 -4.30 -0.92
N ASN A 166 -8.21 -3.02 -0.53
CA ASN A 166 -9.35 -2.36 0.10
C ASN A 166 -10.54 -2.22 -0.85
N ILE A 167 -10.30 -1.77 -2.09
CA ILE A 167 -11.34 -1.64 -3.13
C ILE A 167 -12.04 -2.97 -3.37
N VAL A 168 -11.28 -4.05 -3.57
CA VAL A 168 -11.83 -5.38 -3.86
C VAL A 168 -12.60 -5.93 -2.65
N ALA A 169 -12.04 -5.82 -1.44
CA ALA A 169 -12.68 -6.30 -0.23
C ALA A 169 -13.99 -5.56 0.08
N ALA A 170 -13.99 -4.23 -0.04
CA ALA A 170 -15.18 -3.42 0.17
C ALA A 170 -16.27 -3.72 -0.86
N ALA A 171 -15.91 -3.89 -2.14
CA ALA A 171 -16.86 -4.25 -3.19
C ALA A 171 -17.49 -5.64 -2.96
N ARG A 172 -16.69 -6.64 -2.54
CA ARG A 172 -17.17 -8.01 -2.28
C ARG A 172 -18.05 -8.09 -1.04
N MET A 173 -17.67 -7.40 0.03
CA MET A 173 -18.40 -7.41 1.30
C MET A 173 -19.48 -6.32 1.40
N ARG A 174 -19.63 -5.49 0.37
CA ARG A 174 -20.54 -4.34 0.31
C ARG A 174 -20.42 -3.40 1.51
N ILE A 175 -19.18 -3.13 1.94
CA ILE A 175 -18.88 -2.23 3.06
C ILE A 175 -18.87 -0.79 2.52
N THR A 176 -19.56 0.11 3.20
CA THR A 176 -19.58 1.54 2.83
C THR A 176 -18.30 2.26 3.26
N MET A 177 -17.99 3.39 2.60
CA MET A 177 -16.86 4.26 2.98
C MET A 177 -16.88 4.65 4.46
N THR A 178 -18.06 4.97 4.99
CA THR A 178 -18.23 5.40 6.39
C THR A 178 -17.95 4.27 7.37
N GLU A 179 -18.42 3.06 7.09
CA GLU A 179 -18.14 1.88 7.92
C GLU A 179 -16.65 1.52 7.91
N TRP A 180 -16.03 1.60 6.74
CA TRP A 180 -14.59 1.40 6.61
C TRP A 180 -13.82 2.44 7.43
N ALA A 181 -14.11 3.72 7.22
CA ALA A 181 -13.40 4.83 7.82
C ALA A 181 -13.44 4.79 9.36
N LYS A 182 -14.55 4.36 9.96
CA LYS A 182 -14.70 4.21 11.42
C LYS A 182 -13.65 3.29 12.06
N ILE A 183 -13.16 2.30 11.31
CA ILE A 183 -12.15 1.35 11.78
C ILE A 183 -10.78 1.69 11.17
N GLY A 184 -10.76 1.94 9.86
CA GLY A 184 -9.53 2.11 9.08
C GLY A 184 -8.76 3.38 9.41
N VAL A 185 -9.44 4.52 9.59
CA VAL A 185 -8.75 5.79 9.90
C VAL A 185 -8.12 5.75 11.29
N PRO A 186 -8.83 5.37 12.38
CA PRO A 186 -8.20 5.29 13.70
C PRO A 186 -7.08 4.25 13.77
N LEU A 187 -7.28 3.08 13.14
CA LEU A 187 -6.27 2.03 13.10
C LEU A 187 -5.03 2.47 12.33
N GLY A 188 -5.20 3.04 11.14
CA GLY A 188 -4.09 3.53 10.34
C GLY A 188 -3.33 4.67 11.02
N ALA A 189 -4.03 5.59 11.69
CA ALA A 189 -3.39 6.69 12.42
C ALA A 189 -2.56 6.17 13.60
N MET A 190 -3.08 5.18 14.33
CA MET A 190 -2.34 4.49 15.38
C MET A 190 -1.10 3.78 14.84
N ILE A 191 -1.24 3.02 13.74
CA ILE A 191 -0.12 2.32 13.10
C ILE A 191 0.92 3.33 12.62
N MET A 192 0.50 4.45 12.02
CA MET A 192 1.41 5.51 11.59
C MET A 192 2.21 6.10 12.75
N ALA A 193 1.55 6.42 13.86
CA ALA A 193 2.23 6.94 15.04
C ALA A 193 3.26 5.94 15.62
N VAL A 194 2.90 4.64 15.65
CA VAL A 194 3.80 3.57 16.13
C VAL A 194 5.02 3.44 15.23
N TYR A 195 4.84 3.35 13.90
CA TYR A 195 5.98 3.23 12.98
C TYR A 195 6.82 4.50 12.92
N PHE A 196 6.21 5.68 13.05
CA PHE A 196 6.96 6.92 13.19
C PHE A 196 7.87 6.88 14.42
N ALA A 197 7.35 6.44 15.58
CA ALA A 197 8.18 6.28 16.77
C ALA A 197 9.30 5.25 16.58
N LEU A 198 9.02 4.10 15.95
CA LEU A 198 10.03 3.08 15.68
C LEU A 198 11.15 3.60 14.76
N MET A 199 10.79 4.25 13.65
CA MET A 199 11.76 4.69 12.64
C MET A 199 12.60 5.89 13.09
N TYR A 200 11.99 6.87 13.79
CA TYR A 200 12.63 8.16 14.08
C TYR A 200 13.09 8.31 15.52
N ILE A 201 12.49 7.58 16.47
CA ILE A 201 12.86 7.67 17.90
C ILE A 201 13.71 6.46 18.30
N ALA A 202 13.33 5.25 17.91
CA ALA A 202 14.09 4.05 18.24
C ALA A 202 15.30 3.83 17.30
N GLY A 203 15.31 4.47 16.12
CA GLY A 203 16.40 4.34 15.13
C GLY A 203 16.57 2.92 14.58
N VAL A 204 15.52 2.10 14.72
CA VAL A 204 15.45 0.73 14.15
C VAL A 204 14.88 0.82 12.76
#